data_AF-A0A4W5JU34-F1
#
_entry.id   AF-A0A4W5JU34-F1
#
_cell.length_a   1.000
_cell.length_b   1.000
_cell.length_c   1.000
_cell.angle_alpha   90.00
_cell.angle_beta   90.00
_cell.angle_gamma   90.00
#
_symmetry.space_group_name_H-M   'P 1'
#
loop_
_entity.id
_entity.type
_entity.pdbx_description
1 polymer ?
#
loop_
_entity_poly.entity_id
_entity_poly.type
_entity_poly.pdbx_seq_one_letter_code
_entity_poly.pdbx_strand_id
1 'polypeptide(L)'
;MIRAGPSEAEVHHQALLEGSISTETCLSVLDILSLFIQCFKNQLLDSDGHNPLMMKVFDAALKHVFASLRSFINKFPVALFKGRVTLCAALCYEVLKCCVSKMGLLRAEASALHYLLMRNNYDYTKRKTFLHTHLQIIIAVSQLISDVALTGSSRFQESLSIINNFANSNKAMKVTVRKSLECIFAVGGYDLAPRVRLTLMFANPPSIDQYCVVFPQAAMCYVHIAALVAEYLHRKSKTEVIVEHLELCVEGLWKAERYELITHIAKLIIPWCIYFLQKLSRLYDTLHRAYNKILEVMHTGRRLLGTYFRVGYFEEEDGKEYVYKEPKLTGLSEISQRLLWLYGYRFGAENVNIIQDSNKVNPKDLDIKFAYIQVTFVKAYFDEKDCPEKMTDFEKCHNINRFVFETPYTLMGKKHGGVEEQCKRMTVLTTANTFPYVKKRVEVLGEKQVELKPVDVAIDEMQARTSELTKFCSSQEVDMIQLQLKLQGCVSVQVNAGPMAYARAFLDNSKTSKSNNKKAMELKEVFRYVFVEACSMVLDINEHLIKEDQFEYQHC
;
A
#
# COMPACT_ATOMS: atom_id res chain seq x y z
N MET A 1 67.27 21.16 -19.78
CA MET A 1 66.33 20.05 -20.04
C MET A 1 65.14 20.21 -19.10
N ILE A 2 64.00 20.63 -19.63
CA ILE A 2 62.74 20.72 -18.88
C ILE A 2 62.25 19.29 -18.70
N ARG A 3 62.21 18.76 -17.47
CA ARG A 3 61.60 17.46 -17.19
C ARG A 3 60.13 17.55 -17.61
N ALA A 4 59.74 16.77 -18.61
CA ALA A 4 58.34 16.54 -18.91
C ALA A 4 57.67 15.96 -17.65
N GLY A 5 56.53 16.53 -17.25
CA GLY A 5 55.75 16.01 -16.12
C GLY A 5 55.28 14.58 -16.38
N PRO A 6 54.91 13.83 -15.32
CA PRO A 6 54.42 12.47 -15.46
C PRO A 6 53.20 12.41 -16.38
N SER A 7 53.11 11.37 -17.20
CA SER A 7 51.99 11.14 -18.10
C SER A 7 50.70 10.83 -17.32
N GLU A 8 49.53 11.06 -17.93
CA GLU A 8 48.23 10.77 -17.31
C GLU A 8 48.08 9.29 -16.90
N ALA A 9 48.66 8.38 -17.69
CA ALA A 9 48.72 6.96 -17.37
C ALA A 9 49.60 6.65 -16.15
N GLU A 10 50.74 7.33 -15.99
CA GLU A 10 51.62 7.19 -14.82
C GLU A 10 50.96 7.75 -13.56
N VAL A 11 50.26 8.88 -13.66
CA VAL A 11 49.50 9.46 -12.54
C VAL A 11 48.37 8.52 -12.10
N HIS A 12 47.64 7.92 -13.04
CA HIS A 12 46.59 6.96 -12.73
C HIS A 12 47.14 5.67 -12.12
N HIS A 13 48.26 5.17 -12.63
CA HIS A 13 48.92 3.99 -12.08
C HIS A 13 49.43 4.25 -10.65
N GLN A 14 50.05 5.41 -10.41
CA GLN A 14 50.50 5.83 -9.09
C GLN A 14 49.33 5.95 -8.09
N ALA A 15 48.20 6.54 -8.52
CA ALA A 15 47.01 6.64 -7.68
C ALA A 15 46.42 5.28 -7.29
N LEU A 16 46.45 4.30 -8.22
CA LEU A 16 46.03 2.92 -7.92
C LEU A 16 46.97 2.25 -6.92
N LEU A 17 48.28 2.39 -7.10
CA LEU A 17 49.29 1.84 -6.18
C LEU A 17 49.14 2.44 -4.78
N GLU A 18 49.00 3.76 -4.67
CA GLU A 18 48.75 4.43 -3.40
C GLU A 18 47.42 4.01 -2.75
N GLY A 19 46.37 3.79 -3.55
CA GLY A 19 45.09 3.26 -3.09
C GLY A 19 45.20 1.84 -2.52
N SER A 20 45.95 0.96 -3.20
CA SER A 20 46.24 -0.40 -2.71
C SER A 20 47.06 -0.36 -1.42
N ILE A 21 48.10 0.46 -1.34
CA ILE A 21 48.92 0.63 -0.12
C ILE A 21 48.08 1.17 1.05
N SER A 22 47.20 2.14 0.79
CA SER A 22 46.27 2.66 1.80
C SER A 22 45.33 1.57 2.31
N THR A 23 44.88 0.67 1.43
CA THR A 23 44.01 -0.45 1.79
C THR A 23 44.74 -1.45 2.68
N GLU A 24 45.95 -1.88 2.29
CA GLU A 24 46.80 -2.78 3.08
C GLU A 24 47.14 -2.20 4.46
N THR A 25 47.42 -0.89 4.51
CA THR A 25 47.67 -0.19 5.78
C THR A 25 46.44 -0.20 6.68
N CYS A 26 45.23 0.01 6.11
CA CYS A 26 43.99 -0.05 6.87
C CYS A 26 43.72 -1.48 7.39
N LEU A 27 43.90 -2.50 6.57
CA LEU A 27 43.74 -3.90 6.97
C LEU A 27 44.72 -4.27 8.09
N SER A 28 45.98 -3.86 7.98
CA SER A 28 46.99 -4.07 9.01
C SER A 28 46.60 -3.44 10.35
N VAL A 29 46.04 -2.22 10.35
CA VAL A 29 45.54 -1.56 11.57
C VAL A 29 44.36 -2.32 12.17
N LEU A 30 43.44 -2.83 11.34
CA LEU A 30 42.30 -3.63 11.79
C LEU A 30 42.74 -4.98 12.36
N ASP A 31 43.73 -5.63 11.76
CA ASP A 31 44.29 -6.89 12.24
C ASP A 31 44.98 -6.71 13.60
N ILE A 32 45.76 -5.63 13.77
CA ILE A 32 46.37 -5.28 15.05
C ILE A 32 45.29 -5.00 16.11
N LEU A 33 44.22 -4.29 15.75
CA LEU A 33 43.10 -4.03 16.66
C LEU A 33 42.38 -5.34 17.05
N SER A 34 42.19 -6.24 16.08
CA SER A 34 41.61 -7.56 16.31
C SER A 34 42.48 -8.40 17.25
N LEU A 35 43.80 -8.43 17.01
CA LEU A 35 44.77 -9.09 17.87
C LEU A 35 44.74 -8.51 19.29
N PHE A 36 44.67 -7.19 19.44
CA PHE A 36 44.54 -6.53 20.73
C PHE A 36 43.27 -6.99 21.46
N ILE A 37 42.12 -7.00 20.79
CA ILE A 37 40.84 -7.44 21.38
C ILE A 37 40.93 -8.91 21.84
N GLN A 38 41.60 -9.76 21.05
CA GLN A 38 41.80 -11.17 21.39
C GLN A 38 42.73 -11.36 22.59
N CYS A 39 43.89 -10.69 22.60
CA CYS A 39 44.89 -10.82 23.66
C CYS A 39 44.42 -10.23 25.00
N PHE A 40 43.65 -9.13 24.97
CA PHE A 40 43.19 -8.43 26.17
C PHE A 40 41.73 -8.73 26.52
N LYS A 41 41.17 -9.85 26.03
CA LYS A 41 39.76 -10.22 26.24
C LYS A 41 39.32 -10.15 27.70
N ASN A 42 40.13 -10.67 28.63
CA ASN A 42 39.77 -10.71 30.05
C ASN A 42 39.74 -9.31 30.67
N GLN A 43 40.69 -8.45 30.30
CA GLN A 43 40.73 -7.04 30.75
C GLN A 43 39.62 -6.21 30.09
N LEU A 44 39.24 -6.52 28.86
CA LEU A 44 38.13 -5.88 28.15
C LEU A 44 36.78 -6.31 28.69
N LEU A 45 36.63 -7.55 29.18
CA LEU A 45 35.42 -8.05 29.82
C LEU A 45 35.30 -7.67 31.29
N ASP A 46 36.31 -7.02 31.87
CA ASP A 46 36.24 -6.54 33.25
C ASP A 46 35.03 -5.61 33.44
N SER A 47 34.34 -5.75 34.57
CA SER A 47 33.07 -5.06 34.86
C SER A 47 32.02 -5.23 33.75
N ASP A 48 31.87 -6.45 33.22
CA ASP A 48 30.96 -6.78 32.11
C ASP A 48 31.17 -5.90 30.86
N GLY A 49 32.40 -5.45 30.62
CA GLY A 49 32.75 -4.56 29.51
C GLY A 49 32.51 -3.06 29.77
N HIS A 50 32.02 -2.69 30.94
CA HIS A 50 31.82 -1.28 31.34
C HIS A 50 33.09 -0.67 31.94
N ASN A 51 34.21 -0.77 31.22
CA ASN A 51 35.50 -0.27 31.67
C ASN A 51 36.10 0.77 30.70
N PRO A 52 37.01 1.64 31.17
CA PRO A 52 37.63 2.67 30.34
C PRO A 52 38.45 2.12 29.17
N LEU A 53 38.97 0.89 29.26
CA LEU A 53 39.77 0.26 28.21
C LEU A 53 38.89 -0.11 27.01
N MET A 54 37.75 -0.77 27.26
CA MET A 54 36.74 -1.10 26.26
C MET A 54 36.19 0.17 25.60
N MET A 55 35.91 1.21 26.38
CA MET A 55 35.52 2.52 25.84
C MET A 55 36.58 3.14 24.93
N LYS A 56 37.87 3.07 25.28
CA LYS A 56 38.97 3.59 24.44
C LYS A 56 39.09 2.84 23.12
N VAL A 57 38.92 1.51 23.11
CA VAL A 57 38.94 0.68 21.90
C VAL A 57 37.85 1.13 20.92
N PHE A 58 36.63 1.33 21.40
CA PHE A 58 35.52 1.82 20.58
C PHE A 58 35.71 3.27 20.12
N ASP A 59 36.13 4.16 21.01
CA ASP A 59 36.27 5.60 20.73
C ASP A 59 37.39 5.89 19.73
N ALA A 60 38.54 5.21 19.83
CA ALA A 60 39.65 5.38 18.88
C ALA A 60 39.25 5.00 17.46
N ALA A 61 38.64 3.83 17.27
CA ALA A 61 38.21 3.36 15.95
C ALA A 61 37.18 4.32 15.31
N LEU A 62 36.16 4.73 16.08
CA LEU A 62 35.12 5.62 15.58
C LEU A 62 35.67 7.01 15.23
N LYS A 63 36.50 7.61 16.08
CA LYS A 63 37.08 8.94 15.82
C LYS A 63 37.87 9.00 14.51
N HIS A 64 38.67 7.98 14.22
CA HIS A 64 39.45 7.93 12.99
C HIS A 64 38.58 7.74 11.75
N VAL A 65 37.52 6.92 11.82
CA VAL A 65 36.54 6.78 10.73
C VAL A 65 35.87 8.13 10.43
N PHE A 66 35.33 8.81 11.45
CA PHE A 66 34.68 10.11 11.25
C PHE A 66 35.67 11.20 10.79
N ALA A 67 36.93 11.18 11.25
CA ALA A 67 37.96 12.09 10.76
C ALA A 67 38.25 11.90 9.27
N SER A 68 38.37 10.66 8.81
CA SER A 68 38.55 10.33 7.39
C SER A 68 37.36 10.78 6.55
N LEU A 69 36.13 10.55 7.02
CA LEU A 69 34.91 11.02 6.34
C LEU A 69 34.85 12.55 6.25
N ARG A 70 35.21 13.28 7.32
CA ARG A 70 35.30 14.75 7.29
C ARG A 70 36.31 15.24 6.26
N SER A 71 37.48 14.61 6.20
CA SER A 71 38.54 14.93 5.23
C SER A 71 38.03 14.73 3.79
N PHE A 72 37.35 13.60 3.54
CA PHE A 72 36.75 13.30 2.24
C PHE A 72 35.72 14.36 1.82
N ILE A 73 34.78 14.71 2.71
CA ILE A 73 33.73 15.69 2.42
C ILE A 73 34.33 17.05 2.03
N ASN A 74 35.35 17.50 2.74
CA ASN A 74 35.98 18.79 2.50
C ASN A 74 36.83 18.82 1.22
N LYS A 75 37.49 17.70 0.87
CA LYS A 75 38.38 17.63 -0.30
C LYS A 75 37.65 17.35 -1.61
N PHE A 76 36.53 16.63 -1.58
CA PHE A 76 35.85 16.15 -2.78
C PHE A 76 34.38 16.61 -2.89
N PRO A 77 34.07 17.92 -2.77
CA PRO A 77 32.70 18.41 -2.86
C PRO A 77 32.07 18.17 -4.24
N VAL A 78 32.87 18.13 -5.31
CA VAL A 78 32.38 17.82 -6.66
C VAL A 78 31.84 16.39 -6.75
N ALA A 79 32.55 15.41 -6.19
CA ALA A 79 32.12 14.01 -6.18
C ALA A 79 30.84 13.80 -5.37
N LEU A 80 30.64 14.62 -4.33
CA LEU A 80 29.47 14.56 -3.47
C LEU A 80 28.28 15.37 -3.96
N PHE A 81 28.44 16.41 -4.78
CA PHE A 81 27.34 17.34 -5.08
C PHE A 81 27.11 17.63 -6.57
N LYS A 82 27.90 17.06 -7.49
CA LYS A 82 27.75 17.22 -8.96
C LYS A 82 27.22 15.94 -9.61
N GLY A 83 26.20 16.04 -10.47
CA GLY A 83 25.73 14.90 -11.29
C GLY A 83 24.71 13.99 -10.60
N ARG A 84 24.81 12.67 -10.83
CA ARG A 84 24.00 11.66 -10.12
C ARG A 84 24.63 11.40 -8.76
N VAL A 85 23.89 11.70 -7.70
CA VAL A 85 24.50 11.93 -6.38
C VAL A 85 24.36 10.72 -5.46
N THR A 86 24.72 9.56 -6.00
CA THR A 86 24.62 8.26 -5.33
C THR A 86 25.47 8.19 -4.07
N LEU A 87 26.65 8.80 -4.08
CA LEU A 87 27.56 8.84 -2.94
C LEU A 87 27.03 9.69 -1.78
N CYS A 88 26.45 10.86 -2.06
CA CYS A 88 25.83 11.69 -1.01
C CYS A 88 24.62 11.00 -0.40
N ALA A 89 23.82 10.31 -1.23
CA ALA A 89 22.68 9.53 -0.76
C ALA A 89 23.11 8.42 0.21
N ALA A 90 24.06 7.58 -0.22
CA ALA A 90 24.58 6.48 0.59
C ALA A 90 25.21 6.98 1.89
N LEU A 91 26.02 8.05 1.82
CA LEU A 91 26.66 8.62 3.01
C LEU A 91 25.64 9.25 3.96
N CYS A 92 24.64 9.98 3.46
CA CYS A 92 23.57 10.53 4.32
C CYS A 92 22.79 9.42 5.03
N TYR A 93 22.50 8.32 4.33
CA TYR A 93 21.79 7.16 4.88
C TYR A 93 22.55 6.50 6.02
N GLU A 94 23.84 6.17 5.83
CA GLU A 94 24.65 5.56 6.88
C GLU A 94 24.86 6.49 8.09
N VAL A 95 25.09 7.79 7.84
CA VAL A 95 25.23 8.77 8.93
C VAL A 95 23.93 8.91 9.72
N LEU A 96 22.76 8.83 9.07
CA LEU A 96 21.47 8.87 9.75
C LEU A 96 21.22 7.63 10.61
N LYS A 97 21.65 6.43 10.20
CA LYS A 97 21.61 5.25 11.08
C LYS A 97 22.40 5.48 12.36
N CYS A 98 23.58 6.09 12.24
CA CYS A 98 24.40 6.44 13.41
C CYS A 98 23.72 7.48 14.33
N CYS A 99 22.86 8.36 13.79
CA CYS A 99 22.10 9.35 14.57
C CYS A 99 21.01 8.72 15.47
N VAL A 100 20.68 7.44 15.27
CA VAL A 100 19.70 6.69 16.08
C VAL A 100 20.38 5.72 17.07
N SER A 101 21.72 5.67 17.08
CA SER A 101 22.48 4.75 17.93
C SER A 101 22.19 4.94 19.43
N LYS A 102 22.27 3.84 20.19
CA LYS A 102 22.23 3.88 21.67
C LYS A 102 23.41 4.66 22.26
N MET A 103 24.53 4.76 21.52
CA MET A 103 25.75 5.43 21.97
C MET A 103 25.69 6.94 21.72
N GLY A 104 25.75 7.75 22.77
CA GLY A 104 25.74 9.22 22.67
C GLY A 104 26.91 9.80 21.86
N LEU A 105 28.12 9.26 22.04
CA LEU A 105 29.31 9.71 21.31
C LEU A 105 29.17 9.52 19.79
N LEU A 106 28.66 8.36 19.36
CA LEU A 106 28.42 8.07 17.94
C LEU A 106 27.38 9.03 17.34
N ARG A 107 26.32 9.33 18.09
CA ARG A 107 25.29 10.30 17.68
C ARG A 107 25.86 11.71 17.53
N ALA A 108 26.74 12.14 18.43
CA ALA A 108 27.39 13.45 18.37
C ALA A 108 28.31 13.57 17.14
N GLU A 109 29.16 12.57 16.89
CA GLU A 109 30.05 12.52 15.72
C GLU A 109 29.25 12.49 14.41
N ALA A 110 28.19 11.68 14.35
CA ALA A 110 27.29 11.60 13.20
C ALA A 110 26.56 12.92 12.94
N SER A 111 26.02 13.56 13.99
CA SER A 111 25.35 14.86 13.89
C SER A 111 26.29 15.95 13.38
N ALA A 112 27.55 15.96 13.84
CA ALA A 112 28.58 16.89 13.36
C ALA A 112 28.94 16.64 11.88
N LEU A 113 29.08 15.38 11.47
CA LEU A 113 29.35 15.00 10.08
C LEU A 113 28.17 15.38 9.16
N HIS A 114 26.95 15.20 9.65
CA HIS A 114 25.72 15.55 8.95
C HIS A 114 25.63 17.07 8.70
N TYR A 115 25.89 17.87 9.73
CA TYR A 115 25.97 19.32 9.58
C TYR A 115 27.09 19.74 8.60
N LEU A 116 28.23 19.05 8.61
CA LEU A 116 29.34 19.30 7.69
C LEU A 116 28.94 19.05 6.23
N LEU A 117 28.16 18.00 5.95
CA LEU A 117 27.61 17.74 4.61
C LEU A 117 26.69 18.88 4.14
N MET A 118 25.77 19.32 5.00
CA MET A 118 24.87 20.44 4.68
C MET A 118 25.65 21.72 4.42
N ARG A 119 26.70 21.98 5.20
CA ARG A 119 27.57 23.16 5.05
C ARG A 119 28.38 23.10 3.75
N ASN A 120 29.03 21.98 3.46
CA ASN A 120 29.80 21.83 2.22
C ASN A 120 28.90 21.91 0.98
N ASN A 121 27.68 21.39 1.04
CA ASN A 121 26.71 21.54 -0.06
C ASN A 121 26.27 23.00 -0.24
N TYR A 122 26.07 23.72 0.87
CA TYR A 122 25.75 25.14 0.85
C TYR A 122 26.90 25.97 0.25
N ASP A 123 28.14 25.73 0.64
CA ASP A 123 29.31 26.42 0.09
C ASP A 123 29.54 26.05 -1.38
N TYR A 124 29.36 24.78 -1.76
CA TYR A 124 29.48 24.30 -3.15
C TYR A 124 28.50 25.00 -4.11
N THR A 125 27.27 25.27 -3.68
CA THR A 125 26.27 25.96 -4.50
C THR A 125 26.41 27.49 -4.46
N LYS A 126 27.55 28.01 -4.00
CA LYS A 126 27.81 29.45 -3.81
C LYS A 126 26.79 30.08 -2.85
N ARG A 127 26.47 29.37 -1.76
CA ARG A 127 25.58 29.82 -0.68
C ARG A 127 24.14 30.07 -1.10
N LYS A 128 23.70 29.42 -2.19
CA LYS A 128 22.33 29.56 -2.70
C LYS A 128 21.38 28.54 -2.06
N THR A 129 21.78 27.27 -1.97
CA THR A 129 20.90 26.19 -1.46
C THR A 129 21.72 25.01 -0.96
N PHE A 130 21.23 24.24 0.01
CA PHE A 130 21.72 22.86 0.23
C PHE A 130 20.66 21.83 -0.20
N LEU A 131 19.82 22.18 -1.19
CA LEU A 131 18.67 21.39 -1.58
C LEU A 131 19.05 19.94 -1.90
N HIS A 132 20.25 19.73 -2.44
CA HIS A 132 20.72 18.39 -2.76
C HIS A 132 20.86 17.52 -1.50
N THR A 133 21.66 17.96 -0.52
CA THR A 133 21.82 17.22 0.75
C THR A 133 20.49 17.16 1.51
N HIS A 134 19.70 18.23 1.51
CA HIS A 134 18.37 18.25 2.12
C HIS A 134 17.45 17.16 1.59
N LEU A 135 17.37 17.00 0.26
CA LEU A 135 16.58 15.97 -0.38
C LEU A 135 17.09 14.57 -0.03
N GLN A 136 18.41 14.34 -0.05
CA GLN A 136 18.98 13.05 0.35
C GLN A 136 18.70 12.69 1.81
N ILE A 137 18.70 13.69 2.70
CA ILE A 137 18.34 13.51 4.11
C ILE A 137 16.86 13.13 4.24
N ILE A 138 15.96 13.82 3.53
CA ILE A 138 14.53 13.47 3.56
C ILE A 138 14.31 12.05 3.01
N ILE A 139 15.01 11.67 1.95
CA ILE A 139 14.95 10.32 1.38
C ILE A 139 15.41 9.28 2.39
N ALA A 140 16.60 9.46 2.94
CA ALA A 140 17.17 8.53 3.90
C ALA A 140 16.33 8.42 5.19
N VAL A 141 15.81 9.54 5.72
CA VAL A 141 14.88 9.51 6.86
C VAL A 141 13.60 8.75 6.51
N SER A 142 13.05 8.95 5.32
CA SER A 142 11.84 8.24 4.87
C SER A 142 12.05 6.72 4.71
N GLN A 143 13.24 6.29 4.31
CA GLN A 143 13.63 4.88 4.23
C GLN A 143 13.85 4.26 5.60
N LEU A 144 14.44 5.00 6.54
CA LEU A 144 14.67 4.51 7.89
C LEU A 144 13.38 4.48 8.74
N ILE A 145 12.35 5.28 8.40
CA ILE A 145 11.02 5.22 9.03
C ILE A 145 10.32 3.88 8.72
N SER A 146 10.50 3.33 7.52
CA SER A 146 9.96 2.00 7.17
C SER A 146 10.61 0.85 7.97
N ASP A 147 11.79 1.06 8.54
CA ASP A 147 12.59 0.05 9.26
C ASP A 147 12.36 0.06 10.80
N VAL A 148 11.21 0.57 11.28
CA VAL A 148 10.73 0.50 12.69
C VAL A 148 11.59 1.26 13.73
N ALA A 149 12.79 1.75 13.40
CA ALA A 149 13.72 2.34 14.36
C ALA A 149 13.49 3.84 14.71
N LEU A 150 12.68 4.58 13.95
CA LEU A 150 12.63 6.05 14.01
C LEU A 150 11.36 6.66 14.59
N THR A 151 10.26 5.92 14.66
CA THR A 151 8.97 6.46 15.13
C THR A 151 9.06 6.84 16.61
N GLY A 152 9.13 8.15 16.89
CA GLY A 152 9.11 8.70 18.24
C GLY A 152 10.40 8.52 19.07
N SER A 153 11.55 8.19 18.46
CA SER A 153 12.77 7.95 19.24
C SER A 153 13.36 9.25 19.80
N SER A 154 13.43 9.37 21.13
CA SER A 154 14.06 10.51 21.84
C SER A 154 15.52 10.71 21.43
N ARG A 155 16.20 9.62 21.05
CA ARG A 155 17.60 9.61 20.60
C ARG A 155 17.79 10.37 19.28
N PHE A 156 16.87 10.22 18.34
CA PHE A 156 16.93 10.92 17.06
C PHE A 156 16.63 12.41 17.26
N GLN A 157 15.66 12.75 18.11
CA GLN A 157 15.36 14.14 18.46
C GLN A 157 16.57 14.85 19.09
N GLU A 158 17.31 14.15 19.96
CA GLU A 158 18.55 14.68 20.55
C GLU A 158 19.64 14.91 19.49
N SER A 159 19.81 13.99 18.53
CA SER A 159 20.73 14.19 17.39
C SER A 159 20.34 15.41 16.54
N LEU A 160 19.06 15.61 16.26
CA LEU A 160 18.57 16.80 15.54
C LEU A 160 18.79 18.09 16.35
N SER A 161 18.67 18.04 17.68
CA SER A 161 18.98 19.15 18.58
C SER A 161 20.46 19.55 18.49
N ILE A 162 21.37 18.57 18.46
CA ILE A 162 22.81 18.80 18.27
C ILE A 162 23.07 19.51 16.93
N ILE A 163 22.43 19.07 15.84
CA ILE A 163 22.53 19.72 14.52
C ILE A 163 22.01 21.16 14.58
N ASN A 164 20.89 21.40 15.28
CA ASN A 164 20.35 22.74 15.47
C ASN A 164 21.31 23.67 16.24
N ASN A 165 22.01 23.15 17.24
CA ASN A 165 23.02 23.89 17.99
C ASN A 165 24.20 24.30 17.11
N PHE A 166 24.68 23.39 16.25
CA PHE A 166 25.69 23.74 15.24
C PHE A 166 25.18 24.81 14.27
N ALA A 167 23.92 24.74 13.83
CA ALA A 167 23.33 25.74 12.95
C ALA A 167 23.15 27.12 13.60
N ASN A 168 22.81 27.16 14.90
CA ASN A 168 22.66 28.41 15.65
C ASN A 168 23.96 29.23 15.72
N SER A 169 25.12 28.56 15.66
CA SER A 169 26.45 29.20 15.58
C SER A 169 26.73 29.87 14.23
N ASN A 170 25.98 29.54 13.17
CA ASN A 170 26.21 30.03 11.80
C ASN A 170 25.02 30.86 11.29
N LYS A 171 25.14 32.19 11.37
CA LYS A 171 24.06 33.14 11.00
C LYS A 171 23.53 32.96 9.57
N ALA A 172 24.37 32.58 8.60
CA ALA A 172 23.96 32.43 7.19
C ALA A 172 23.13 31.16 6.95
N MET A 173 23.38 30.10 7.71
CA MET A 173 22.71 28.80 7.53
C MET A 173 21.58 28.54 8.52
N LYS A 174 21.54 29.27 9.65
CA LYS A 174 20.58 29.10 10.75
C LYS A 174 19.13 28.94 10.30
N VAL A 175 18.63 29.87 9.48
CA VAL A 175 17.22 29.86 9.01
C VAL A 175 16.94 28.66 8.11
N THR A 176 17.88 28.35 7.21
CA THR A 176 17.69 27.30 6.21
C THR A 176 17.83 25.90 6.82
N VAL A 177 18.79 25.70 7.73
CA VAL A 177 18.94 24.43 8.48
C VAL A 177 17.76 24.22 9.43
N ARG A 178 17.28 25.26 10.11
CA ARG A 178 16.07 25.16 10.95
C ARG A 178 14.85 24.70 10.17
N LYS A 179 14.59 25.30 9.01
CA LYS A 179 13.51 24.85 8.10
C LYS A 179 13.72 23.41 7.61
N SER A 180 14.96 23.00 7.36
CA SER A 180 15.28 21.62 7.00
C SER A 180 14.98 20.65 8.14
N LEU A 181 15.36 21.01 9.37
CA LEU A 181 15.09 20.21 10.56
C LEU A 181 13.59 20.14 10.85
N GLU A 182 12.85 21.24 10.72
CA GLU A 182 11.38 21.27 10.80
C GLU A 182 10.74 20.32 9.78
N CYS A 183 11.22 20.29 8.53
CA CYS A 183 10.78 19.30 7.54
C CYS A 183 11.11 17.85 7.97
N ILE A 184 12.29 17.59 8.52
CA ILE A 184 12.70 16.25 9.00
C ILE A 184 11.83 15.82 10.20
N PHE A 185 11.53 16.75 11.11
CA PHE A 185 10.60 16.55 12.23
C PHE A 185 9.18 16.27 11.73
N ALA A 186 8.69 17.01 10.75
CA ALA A 186 7.38 16.79 10.13
C ALA A 186 7.28 15.42 9.44
N VAL A 187 8.37 14.96 8.80
CA VAL A 187 8.48 13.61 8.23
C VAL A 187 8.44 12.54 9.33
N GLY A 188 9.08 12.77 10.49
CA GLY A 188 9.11 11.84 11.63
C GLY A 188 7.92 11.92 12.60
N GLY A 189 7.09 12.95 12.52
CA GLY A 189 6.06 13.30 13.52
C GLY A 189 4.61 13.35 13.02
N TYR A 190 4.32 12.82 11.82
CA TYR A 190 2.96 12.68 11.27
C TYR A 190 2.14 13.97 11.06
N ASP A 191 2.76 15.13 10.85
CA ASP A 191 2.03 16.33 10.41
C ASP A 191 2.67 16.92 9.14
N LEU A 192 2.18 16.48 7.97
CA LEU A 192 2.79 16.78 6.68
C LEU A 192 2.21 18.05 6.06
N ALA A 193 3.01 19.12 6.06
CA ALA A 193 2.81 20.24 5.14
C ALA A 193 2.87 19.75 3.67
N PRO A 194 2.11 20.35 2.73
CA PRO A 194 2.00 19.89 1.33
C PRO A 194 3.33 19.67 0.59
N ARG A 195 4.37 20.47 0.91
CA ARG A 195 5.71 20.35 0.31
C ARG A 195 6.49 19.14 0.84
N VAL A 196 6.24 18.70 2.07
CA VAL A 196 6.86 17.52 2.67
C VAL A 196 6.19 16.24 2.15
N ARG A 197 4.87 16.29 1.92
CA ARG A 197 4.11 15.26 1.18
C ARG A 197 4.64 15.05 -0.24
N LEU A 198 5.00 16.14 -0.90
CA LEU A 198 5.67 16.14 -2.20
C LEU A 198 7.00 15.38 -2.14
N THR A 199 7.88 15.71 -1.19
CA THR A 199 9.20 15.06 -1.08
C THR A 199 9.11 13.59 -0.67
N LEU A 200 8.20 13.21 0.24
CA LEU A 200 7.97 11.80 0.60
C LEU A 200 7.50 10.94 -0.58
N MET A 201 6.63 11.49 -1.45
CA MET A 201 6.18 10.80 -2.67
C MET A 201 7.29 10.71 -3.73
N PHE A 202 8.19 11.70 -3.82
CA PHE A 202 9.36 11.67 -4.71
C PHE A 202 10.53 10.83 -4.19
N ALA A 203 10.64 10.69 -2.86
CA ALA A 203 11.77 10.08 -2.18
C ALA A 203 11.65 8.58 -1.99
N ASN A 204 10.41 8.11 -1.79
CA ASN A 204 10.04 6.71 -1.80
C ASN A 204 9.11 6.47 -3.00
N PRO A 205 9.59 6.53 -4.26
CA PRO A 205 8.93 5.72 -5.28
C PRO A 205 8.99 4.29 -4.72
N PRO A 206 7.86 3.57 -4.60
CA PRO A 206 7.92 2.20 -4.11
C PRO A 206 8.98 1.50 -4.94
N SER A 207 9.96 0.87 -4.29
CA SER A 207 10.95 0.05 -4.98
C SER A 207 10.19 -0.83 -5.96
N ILE A 208 10.39 -0.58 -7.26
CA ILE A 208 9.57 -1.14 -8.33
C ILE A 208 9.77 -2.66 -8.45
N ASP A 209 10.70 -3.23 -7.70
CA ASP A 209 10.98 -4.66 -7.67
C ASP A 209 10.76 -5.20 -6.24
N GLN A 210 9.54 -5.65 -5.93
CA GLN A 210 9.25 -6.95 -5.27
C GLN A 210 7.81 -7.16 -4.77
N TYR A 211 6.93 -6.16 -4.75
CA TYR A 211 5.58 -6.35 -4.21
C TYR A 211 4.49 -5.84 -5.16
N CYS A 212 3.77 -6.76 -5.81
CA CYS A 212 2.51 -6.51 -6.56
C CYS A 212 1.45 -5.73 -5.75
N VAL A 213 1.65 -5.57 -4.44
CA VAL A 213 0.69 -5.10 -3.46
C VAL A 213 0.52 -3.56 -3.46
N VAL A 214 1.39 -2.78 -4.11
CA VAL A 214 1.39 -1.28 -3.96
C VAL A 214 1.22 -0.51 -5.29
N PHE A 215 1.14 -1.18 -6.44
CA PHE A 215 1.11 -0.48 -7.74
C PHE A 215 -0.06 0.50 -7.91
N PRO A 216 -1.30 0.20 -7.49
CA PRO A 216 -2.41 1.16 -7.59
C PRO A 216 -2.21 2.40 -6.72
N GLN A 217 -1.65 2.25 -5.52
CA GLN A 217 -1.35 3.38 -4.63
C GLN A 217 -0.21 4.21 -5.21
N ALA A 218 0.82 3.56 -5.77
CA ALA A 218 1.91 4.21 -6.49
C ALA A 218 1.40 5.04 -7.67
N ALA A 219 0.54 4.46 -8.51
CA ALA A 219 -0.08 5.14 -9.64
C ALA A 219 -0.90 6.35 -9.19
N MET A 220 -1.69 6.22 -8.13
CA MET A 220 -2.43 7.36 -7.57
C MET A 220 -1.50 8.43 -6.98
N CYS A 221 -0.39 8.05 -6.33
CA CYS A 221 0.63 9.01 -5.92
C CYS A 221 1.17 9.80 -7.12
N TYR A 222 1.52 9.12 -8.22
CA TYR A 222 1.97 9.79 -9.44
C TYR A 222 0.90 10.73 -10.03
N VAL A 223 -0.37 10.30 -10.08
CA VAL A 223 -1.48 11.15 -10.55
C VAL A 223 -1.67 12.39 -9.67
N HIS A 224 -1.64 12.23 -8.34
CA HIS A 224 -1.72 13.36 -7.41
C HIS A 224 -0.52 14.31 -7.54
N ILE A 225 0.68 13.77 -7.74
CA ILE A 225 1.90 14.56 -8.01
C ILE A 225 1.73 15.32 -9.32
N ALA A 226 1.32 14.67 -10.41
CA ALA A 226 1.14 15.30 -11.71
C ALA A 226 0.09 16.40 -11.67
N ALA A 227 -1.04 16.19 -10.98
CA ALA A 227 -2.08 17.20 -10.80
C ALA A 227 -1.56 18.43 -10.03
N LEU A 228 -0.81 18.21 -8.94
CA LEU A 228 -0.24 19.29 -8.14
C LEU A 228 0.89 20.04 -8.86
N VAL A 229 1.74 19.32 -9.60
CA VAL A 229 2.79 19.88 -10.45
C VAL A 229 2.18 20.67 -11.59
N ALA A 230 1.11 20.16 -12.22
CA ALA A 230 0.35 20.89 -13.24
C ALA A 230 -0.25 22.18 -12.66
N GLU A 231 -0.86 22.13 -11.47
CA GLU A 231 -1.41 23.33 -10.81
C GLU A 231 -0.32 24.37 -10.51
N TYR A 232 0.84 23.93 -10.02
CA TYR A 232 1.98 24.81 -9.71
C TYR A 232 2.64 25.39 -10.98
N LEU A 233 2.83 24.57 -12.01
CA LEU A 233 3.52 24.95 -13.25
C LEU A 233 2.62 25.71 -14.22
N HIS A 234 1.30 25.51 -14.17
CA HIS A 234 0.33 26.39 -14.82
C HIS A 234 0.49 27.86 -14.38
N ARG A 235 0.94 28.08 -13.13
CA ARG A 235 1.25 29.42 -12.60
C ARG A 235 2.67 29.94 -12.95
N LYS A 236 3.54 29.11 -13.53
CA LYS A 236 4.99 29.39 -13.69
C LYS A 236 5.56 29.11 -15.11
N SER A 237 4.74 28.65 -16.05
CA SER A 237 5.06 28.43 -17.48
C SER A 237 6.29 27.55 -17.76
N LYS A 238 6.48 26.44 -17.03
CA LYS A 238 7.49 25.41 -17.38
C LYS A 238 6.82 24.08 -17.67
N THR A 239 6.86 23.62 -18.91
CA THR A 239 5.99 22.56 -19.45
C THR A 239 6.67 21.21 -19.65
N GLU A 240 7.99 21.19 -19.83
CA GLU A 240 8.75 19.93 -20.03
C GLU A 240 8.68 18.99 -18.82
N VAL A 241 8.75 19.54 -17.61
CA VAL A 241 8.68 18.77 -16.36
C VAL A 241 7.32 18.09 -16.20
N ILE A 242 6.22 18.70 -16.67
CA ILE A 242 4.88 18.13 -16.56
C ILE A 242 4.78 16.84 -17.40
N VAL A 243 5.34 16.86 -18.62
CA VAL A 243 5.27 15.72 -19.54
C VAL A 243 6.01 14.51 -18.98
N GLU A 244 7.21 14.69 -18.42
CA GLU A 244 7.97 13.59 -17.79
C GLU A 244 7.19 12.95 -16.62
N HIS A 245 6.49 13.76 -15.81
CA HIS A 245 5.70 13.23 -14.70
C HIS A 245 4.45 12.49 -15.18
N LEU A 246 3.80 12.97 -16.25
CA LEU A 246 2.67 12.29 -16.86
C LEU A 246 3.10 10.97 -17.53
N GLU A 247 4.29 10.90 -18.13
CA GLU A 247 4.87 9.65 -18.65
C GLU A 247 5.08 8.62 -17.53
N LEU A 248 5.60 9.05 -16.36
CA LEU A 248 5.70 8.19 -15.18
C LEU A 248 4.33 7.72 -14.65
N CYS A 249 3.29 8.56 -14.74
CA CYS A 249 1.92 8.16 -14.41
C CYS A 249 1.43 7.02 -15.32
N VAL A 250 1.72 7.10 -16.63
CA VAL A 250 1.34 6.07 -17.61
C VAL A 250 2.01 4.74 -17.24
N GLU A 251 3.30 4.74 -16.92
CA GLU A 251 4.00 3.52 -16.47
C GLU A 251 3.43 2.96 -15.17
N GLY A 252 3.11 3.83 -14.20
CA GLY A 252 2.49 3.43 -12.94
C GLY A 252 1.12 2.79 -13.14
N LEU A 253 0.28 3.39 -13.99
CA LEU A 253 -1.05 2.88 -14.32
C LEU A 253 -0.99 1.55 -15.08
N TRP A 254 0.00 1.40 -15.96
CA TRP A 254 0.25 0.14 -16.66
C TRP A 254 0.58 -0.99 -15.68
N LYS A 255 1.52 -0.75 -14.75
CA LYS A 255 1.89 -1.71 -13.70
C LYS A 255 0.76 -2.00 -12.71
N ALA A 256 -0.16 -1.06 -12.52
CA ALA A 256 -1.34 -1.21 -11.69
C ALA A 256 -2.51 -1.92 -12.40
N GLU A 257 -2.35 -2.34 -13.66
CA GLU A 257 -3.37 -2.98 -14.50
C GLU A 257 -4.64 -2.10 -14.70
N ARG A 258 -4.47 -0.76 -14.61
CA ARG A 258 -5.52 0.25 -14.80
C ARG A 258 -5.38 0.94 -16.15
N TYR A 259 -5.48 0.13 -17.20
CA TYR A 259 -5.23 0.52 -18.58
C TYR A 259 -6.19 1.62 -19.08
N GLU A 260 -7.43 1.61 -18.60
CA GLU A 260 -8.48 2.58 -18.94
C GLU A 260 -8.05 4.02 -18.63
N LEU A 261 -7.31 4.21 -17.52
CA LEU A 261 -6.84 5.52 -17.06
C LEU A 261 -5.70 6.09 -17.90
N ILE A 262 -4.95 5.23 -18.59
CA ILE A 262 -3.87 5.65 -19.49
C ILE A 262 -4.43 6.53 -20.60
N THR A 263 -5.67 6.27 -21.05
CA THR A 263 -6.34 7.06 -22.08
C THR A 263 -6.58 8.50 -21.62
N HIS A 264 -6.94 8.71 -20.35
CA HIS A 264 -7.17 10.03 -19.76
C HIS A 264 -5.85 10.80 -19.61
N ILE A 265 -4.78 10.13 -19.17
CA ILE A 265 -3.47 10.76 -19.05
C ILE A 265 -2.89 11.09 -20.43
N ALA A 266 -3.02 10.20 -21.41
CA ALA A 266 -2.53 10.44 -22.77
C ALA A 266 -3.21 11.66 -23.41
N LYS A 267 -4.51 11.88 -23.18
CA LYS A 267 -5.22 13.10 -23.63
C LYS A 267 -4.59 14.39 -23.10
N LEU A 268 -3.99 14.35 -21.90
CA LEU A 268 -3.27 15.49 -21.33
C LEU A 268 -1.88 15.66 -21.92
N ILE A 269 -1.21 14.58 -22.32
CA ILE A 269 0.14 14.59 -22.91
C ILE A 269 0.11 15.01 -24.38
N ILE A 270 -0.86 14.53 -25.17
CA ILE A 270 -0.92 14.69 -26.63
C ILE A 270 -0.68 16.15 -27.07
N PRO A 271 -1.38 17.17 -26.53
CA PRO A 271 -1.18 18.56 -26.96
C PRO A 271 0.27 19.07 -26.85
N TRP A 272 1.03 18.56 -25.88
CA TRP A 272 2.42 18.95 -25.65
C TRP A 272 3.41 18.19 -26.52
N CYS A 273 3.05 16.97 -26.94
CA CYS A 273 3.90 16.11 -27.77
C CYS A 273 3.74 16.35 -29.28
N ILE A 274 2.87 17.27 -29.73
CA ILE A 274 2.64 17.58 -31.15
C ILE A 274 3.93 18.01 -31.85
N TYR A 275 4.83 18.72 -31.15
CA TYR A 275 6.12 19.16 -31.68
C TYR A 275 7.22 18.08 -31.65
N PHE A 276 6.94 16.89 -31.07
CA PHE A 276 7.88 15.78 -30.91
C PHE A 276 7.30 14.47 -31.47
N LEU A 277 7.32 14.30 -32.79
CA LEU A 277 6.68 13.18 -33.51
C LEU A 277 7.08 11.79 -32.99
N GLN A 278 8.35 11.59 -32.58
CA GLN A 278 8.80 10.31 -32.00
C GLN A 278 8.12 10.00 -30.65
N LYS A 279 7.94 11.00 -29.79
CA LYS A 279 7.23 10.83 -28.51
C LYS A 279 5.75 10.55 -28.74
N LEU A 280 5.16 11.26 -29.71
CA LEU A 280 3.77 11.05 -30.10
C LEU A 280 3.52 9.62 -30.61
N SER A 281 4.41 9.09 -31.45
CA SER A 281 4.35 7.71 -31.94
C SER A 281 4.39 6.68 -30.80
N ARG A 282 5.31 6.84 -29.84
CA ARG A 282 5.40 5.97 -28.65
C ARG A 282 4.14 6.02 -27.78
N LEU A 283 3.56 7.21 -27.61
CA LEU A 283 2.33 7.39 -26.84
C LEU A 283 1.14 6.66 -27.50
N TYR A 284 1.01 6.75 -28.83
CA TYR A 284 -0.04 6.03 -29.56
C TYR A 284 0.17 4.51 -29.56
N ASP A 285 1.41 4.02 -29.64
CA ASP A 285 1.71 2.58 -29.44
C ASP A 285 1.28 2.11 -28.04
N THR A 286 1.57 2.90 -27.01
CA THR A 286 1.15 2.61 -25.64
C THR A 286 -0.37 2.54 -25.51
N LEU A 287 -1.10 3.48 -26.15
CA LEU A 287 -2.56 3.48 -26.18
C LEU A 287 -3.13 2.25 -26.89
N HIS A 288 -2.59 1.89 -28.05
CA HIS A 288 -3.00 0.71 -28.78
C HIS A 288 -2.86 -0.56 -27.92
N ARG A 289 -1.70 -0.72 -27.26
CA ARG A 289 -1.45 -1.84 -26.35
C ARG A 289 -2.37 -1.83 -25.13
N ALA A 290 -2.71 -0.65 -24.59
CA ALA A 290 -3.65 -0.53 -23.48
C ALA A 290 -5.05 -1.03 -23.86
N TYR A 291 -5.57 -0.62 -25.03
CA TYR A 291 -6.88 -1.10 -25.51
C TYR A 291 -6.89 -2.60 -25.77
N ASN A 292 -5.84 -3.16 -26.39
CA ASN A 292 -5.74 -4.62 -26.56
C ASN A 292 -5.76 -5.36 -25.23
N LYS A 293 -5.05 -4.83 -24.21
CA LYS A 293 -5.08 -5.40 -22.86
C LYS A 293 -6.44 -5.28 -22.18
N ILE A 294 -7.17 -4.18 -22.36
CA ILE A 294 -8.54 -4.03 -21.85
C ILE A 294 -9.44 -5.11 -22.43
N LEU A 295 -9.41 -5.32 -23.75
CA LEU A 295 -10.21 -6.35 -24.41
C LEU A 295 -9.85 -7.77 -23.92
N GLU A 296 -8.55 -8.07 -23.80
CA GLU A 296 -8.07 -9.36 -23.28
C GLU A 296 -8.56 -9.64 -21.86
N VAL A 297 -8.46 -8.66 -20.95
CA VAL A 297 -8.87 -8.87 -19.54
C VAL A 297 -10.37 -8.86 -19.35
N MET A 298 -11.13 -8.14 -20.20
CA MET A 298 -12.59 -8.19 -20.20
C MET A 298 -13.10 -9.57 -20.63
N HIS A 299 -12.45 -10.20 -21.61
CA HIS A 299 -12.87 -11.52 -22.08
C HIS A 299 -12.42 -12.64 -21.13
N THR A 300 -11.18 -12.57 -20.62
CA THR A 300 -10.63 -13.64 -19.76
C THR A 300 -11.09 -13.56 -18.30
N GLY A 301 -11.53 -12.40 -17.82
CA GLY A 301 -11.89 -12.17 -16.41
C GLY A 301 -10.72 -12.32 -15.42
N ARG A 302 -9.47 -12.45 -15.90
CA ARG A 302 -8.29 -12.76 -15.08
C ARG A 302 -7.71 -11.56 -14.32
N ARG A 303 -8.25 -10.36 -14.54
CA ARG A 303 -7.77 -9.14 -13.89
C ARG A 303 -8.36 -9.01 -12.49
N LEU A 304 -7.49 -9.09 -11.49
CA LEU A 304 -7.87 -9.12 -10.07
C LEU A 304 -7.37 -7.84 -9.37
N LEU A 305 -8.21 -6.81 -9.35
CA LEU A 305 -7.85 -5.48 -8.83
C LEU A 305 -7.81 -5.37 -7.30
N GLY A 306 -8.17 -6.42 -6.58
CA GLY A 306 -8.05 -6.53 -5.12
C GLY A 306 -9.37 -6.80 -4.40
N THR A 307 -9.24 -7.18 -3.12
CA THR A 307 -10.35 -7.41 -2.18
C THR A 307 -10.41 -6.32 -1.12
N TYR A 308 -11.56 -6.19 -0.45
CA TYR A 308 -11.78 -5.14 0.55
C TYR A 308 -12.21 -5.75 1.89
N PHE A 309 -11.69 -5.17 2.98
CA PHE A 309 -11.99 -5.61 4.35
C PHE A 309 -12.24 -4.41 5.26
N ARG A 310 -13.30 -4.45 6.06
CA ARG A 310 -13.48 -3.55 7.20
C ARG A 310 -12.63 -4.06 8.37
N VAL A 311 -11.83 -3.19 8.95
CA VAL A 311 -10.98 -3.47 10.10
C VAL A 311 -11.26 -2.42 11.19
N GLY A 312 -11.71 -2.86 12.35
CA GLY A 312 -11.95 -2.04 13.53
C GLY A 312 -10.92 -2.31 14.63
N TYR A 313 -10.45 -1.26 15.30
CA TYR A 313 -9.47 -1.34 16.39
C TYR A 313 -10.09 -0.93 17.73
N PHE A 314 -9.81 -1.69 18.79
CA PHE A 314 -10.34 -1.47 20.13
C PHE A 314 -9.23 -1.51 21.19
N GLU A 315 -8.27 -0.58 21.09
CA GLU A 315 -7.21 -0.37 22.11
C GLU A 315 -6.52 1.01 21.94
N GLU A 316 -5.81 1.24 20.83
CA GLU A 316 -5.03 2.49 20.61
C GLU A 316 -5.81 3.61 19.89
N GLU A 317 -6.69 3.24 18.96
CA GLU A 317 -7.54 4.14 18.17
C GLU A 317 -9.01 3.78 18.44
N ASP A 318 -9.41 3.89 19.71
CA ASP A 318 -10.67 3.36 20.24
C ASP A 318 -11.88 3.72 19.35
N GLY A 319 -12.47 2.69 18.73
CA GLY A 319 -13.67 2.80 17.91
C GLY A 319 -13.46 3.26 16.46
N LYS A 320 -12.22 3.43 15.98
CA LYS A 320 -11.98 3.76 14.56
C LYS A 320 -12.06 2.54 13.66
N GLU A 321 -12.82 2.68 12.58
CA GLU A 321 -12.96 1.68 11.53
C GLU A 321 -12.32 2.15 10.23
N TYR A 322 -11.68 1.22 9.54
CA TYR A 322 -11.02 1.45 8.26
C TYR A 322 -11.46 0.40 7.25
N VAL A 323 -11.59 0.82 5.99
CA VAL A 323 -11.62 -0.13 4.86
C VAL A 323 -10.20 -0.31 4.35
N TYR A 324 -9.74 -1.56 4.31
CA TYR A 324 -8.47 -2.01 3.77
C TYR A 324 -8.67 -2.53 2.35
N LYS A 325 -7.80 -2.12 1.44
CA LYS A 325 -7.68 -2.68 0.09
C LYS A 325 -6.49 -3.65 0.02
N GLU A 326 -6.80 -4.91 -0.24
CA GLU A 326 -5.87 -6.02 -0.31
C GLU A 326 -5.58 -6.45 -1.75
N PRO A 327 -4.43 -7.10 -2.02
CA PRO A 327 -4.07 -7.51 -3.37
C PRO A 327 -4.90 -8.71 -3.84
N LYS A 328 -5.19 -8.75 -5.14
CA LYS A 328 -5.75 -9.93 -5.83
C LYS A 328 -6.97 -10.54 -5.11
N LEU A 329 -6.82 -11.77 -4.60
CA LEU A 329 -7.84 -12.59 -3.95
C LEU A 329 -7.50 -12.88 -2.49
N THR A 330 -6.77 -11.98 -1.81
CA THR A 330 -6.47 -12.15 -0.39
C THR A 330 -7.75 -12.44 0.38
N GLY A 331 -7.73 -13.56 1.11
CA GLY A 331 -8.85 -14.07 1.88
C GLY A 331 -8.85 -13.56 3.32
N LEU A 332 -9.97 -13.79 4.03
CA LEU A 332 -10.14 -13.35 5.42
C LEU A 332 -9.07 -13.92 6.37
N SER A 333 -8.68 -15.18 6.17
CA SER A 333 -7.65 -15.85 6.98
C SER A 333 -6.28 -15.18 6.83
N GLU A 334 -5.88 -14.86 5.60
CA GLU A 334 -4.58 -14.28 5.28
C GLU A 334 -4.43 -12.88 5.91
N ILE A 335 -5.41 -11.99 5.72
CA ILE A 335 -5.38 -10.66 6.35
C ILE A 335 -5.44 -10.76 7.88
N SER A 336 -6.27 -11.67 8.42
CA SER A 336 -6.41 -11.84 9.87
C SER A 336 -5.11 -12.32 10.51
N GLN A 337 -4.43 -13.31 9.89
CA GLN A 337 -3.13 -13.80 10.36
C GLN A 337 -2.04 -12.73 10.24
N ARG A 338 -2.02 -11.97 9.14
CA ARG A 338 -1.04 -10.89 8.97
C ARG A 338 -1.22 -9.78 10.01
N LEU A 339 -2.46 -9.40 10.31
CA LEU A 339 -2.76 -8.44 11.37
C LEU A 339 -2.41 -9.02 12.75
N LEU A 340 -2.77 -10.27 13.04
CA LEU A 340 -2.41 -10.93 14.28
C LEU A 340 -0.89 -10.95 14.49
N TRP A 341 -0.11 -11.28 13.46
CA TRP A 341 1.35 -11.31 13.54
C TRP A 341 1.95 -9.91 13.73
N LEU A 342 1.45 -8.91 12.98
CA LEU A 342 1.92 -7.53 13.06
C LEU A 342 1.69 -6.93 14.45
N TYR A 343 0.50 -7.12 15.01
CA TYR A 343 0.16 -6.60 16.34
C TYR A 343 0.73 -7.49 17.46
N GLY A 344 0.84 -8.80 17.25
CA GLY A 344 1.47 -9.73 18.18
C GLY A 344 2.96 -9.44 18.39
N TYR A 345 3.68 -8.99 17.35
CA TYR A 345 5.06 -8.51 17.50
C TYR A 345 5.17 -7.27 18.40
N ARG A 346 4.13 -6.43 18.42
CA ARG A 346 4.11 -5.16 19.15
C ARG A 346 3.61 -5.29 20.60
N PHE A 347 2.60 -6.12 20.82
CA PHE A 347 1.88 -6.23 22.10
C PHE A 347 2.08 -7.58 22.81
N GLY A 348 2.72 -8.56 22.15
CA GLY A 348 2.75 -9.96 22.59
C GLY A 348 1.65 -10.76 21.90
N ALA A 349 1.98 -11.94 21.36
CA ALA A 349 1.03 -12.74 20.59
C ALA A 349 -0.16 -13.22 21.44
N GLU A 350 0.06 -13.43 22.73
CA GLU A 350 -0.97 -13.79 23.71
C GLU A 350 -1.94 -12.65 24.04
N ASN A 351 -1.62 -11.40 23.70
CA ASN A 351 -2.42 -10.23 24.08
C ASN A 351 -3.29 -9.69 22.93
N VAL A 352 -3.30 -10.32 21.75
CA VAL A 352 -4.03 -9.85 20.57
C VAL A 352 -5.11 -10.84 20.15
N ASN A 353 -6.35 -10.37 20.03
CA ASN A 353 -7.51 -11.18 19.67
C ASN A 353 -8.19 -10.68 18.39
N ILE A 354 -8.45 -11.58 17.45
CA ILE A 354 -9.22 -11.28 16.23
C ILE A 354 -10.70 -11.55 16.48
N ILE A 355 -11.55 -10.54 16.29
CA ILE A 355 -13.00 -10.69 16.31
C ILE A 355 -13.47 -11.03 14.90
N GLN A 356 -13.97 -12.26 14.73
CA GLN A 356 -14.55 -12.74 13.46
C GLN A 356 -16.04 -12.41 13.31
N ASP A 357 -16.71 -12.08 14.42
CA ASP A 357 -18.09 -11.60 14.37
C ASP A 357 -18.15 -10.26 13.63
N SER A 358 -19.12 -10.09 12.74
CA SER A 358 -19.32 -8.85 11.99
C SER A 358 -20.27 -7.86 12.69
N ASN A 359 -20.92 -8.26 13.78
CA ASN A 359 -21.79 -7.39 14.57
C ASN A 359 -21.04 -6.18 15.14
N LYS A 360 -21.77 -5.12 15.44
CA LYS A 360 -21.22 -3.94 16.10
C LYS A 360 -20.73 -4.34 17.50
N VAL A 361 -19.44 -4.20 17.73
CA VAL A 361 -18.81 -4.56 19.00
C VAL A 361 -19.06 -3.43 19.99
N ASN A 362 -19.55 -3.79 21.18
CA ASN A 362 -19.71 -2.87 22.28
C ASN A 362 -18.41 -2.89 23.12
N PRO A 363 -17.67 -1.77 23.24
CA PRO A 363 -16.39 -1.73 23.95
C PRO A 363 -16.47 -2.17 25.41
N LYS A 364 -17.66 -2.06 26.04
CA LYS A 364 -17.89 -2.48 27.43
C LYS A 364 -17.83 -3.99 27.64
N ASP A 365 -18.03 -4.77 26.58
CA ASP A 365 -18.05 -6.23 26.64
C ASP A 365 -16.67 -6.83 26.37
N LEU A 366 -15.66 -5.99 26.11
CA LEU A 366 -14.27 -6.38 25.83
C LEU A 366 -13.41 -6.31 27.09
N ASP A 367 -12.45 -7.23 27.22
CA ASP A 367 -11.47 -7.21 28.31
C ASP A 367 -10.35 -6.21 27.99
N ILE A 368 -10.19 -5.20 28.85
CA ILE A 368 -9.21 -4.10 28.72
C ILE A 368 -7.77 -4.64 28.62
N LYS A 369 -7.51 -5.88 29.03
CA LYS A 369 -6.19 -6.51 28.96
C LYS A 369 -5.75 -6.89 27.53
N PHE A 370 -6.67 -7.02 26.57
CA PHE A 370 -6.37 -7.53 25.24
C PHE A 370 -6.65 -6.49 24.15
N ALA A 371 -5.80 -6.53 23.11
CA ALA A 371 -5.99 -5.78 21.88
C ALA A 371 -6.96 -6.51 20.96
N TYR A 372 -8.14 -5.94 20.71
CA TYR A 372 -9.10 -6.55 19.78
C TYR A 372 -9.04 -5.90 18.41
N ILE A 373 -9.02 -6.75 17.38
CA ILE A 373 -9.07 -6.35 15.97
C ILE A 373 -10.23 -7.08 15.31
N GLN A 374 -11.27 -6.34 14.91
CA GLN A 374 -12.38 -6.91 14.16
C GLN A 374 -12.09 -6.86 12.67
N VAL A 375 -12.24 -7.99 11.97
CA VAL A 375 -12.01 -8.07 10.52
C VAL A 375 -13.25 -8.63 9.83
N THR A 376 -13.78 -7.91 8.84
CA THR A 376 -14.97 -8.31 8.09
C THR A 376 -14.74 -8.09 6.60
N PHE A 377 -15.01 -9.10 5.77
CA PHE A 377 -14.97 -8.95 4.32
C PHE A 377 -16.09 -8.03 3.83
N VAL A 378 -15.79 -7.12 2.92
CA VAL A 378 -16.78 -6.19 2.35
C VAL A 378 -16.71 -6.20 0.82
N LYS A 379 -17.84 -5.97 0.16
CA LYS A 379 -17.93 -5.79 -1.30
C LYS A 379 -18.21 -4.33 -1.63
N ALA A 380 -17.84 -3.88 -2.82
CA ALA A 380 -18.24 -2.55 -3.30
C ALA A 380 -19.77 -2.46 -3.38
N TYR A 381 -20.34 -1.33 -2.93
CA TYR A 381 -21.78 -1.08 -2.93
C TYR A 381 -22.16 -0.01 -3.95
N PHE A 382 -23.20 -0.28 -4.72
CA PHE A 382 -23.76 0.60 -5.74
C PHE A 382 -25.27 0.71 -5.50
N ASP A 383 -25.83 1.90 -5.66
CA ASP A 383 -27.29 2.05 -5.61
C ASP A 383 -27.92 1.50 -6.89
N GLU A 384 -29.20 1.16 -6.87
CA GLU A 384 -29.95 0.75 -8.06
C GLU A 384 -29.85 1.80 -9.20
N LYS A 385 -29.77 3.08 -8.83
CA LYS A 385 -29.61 4.20 -9.77
C LYS A 385 -28.31 4.13 -10.56
N ASP A 386 -27.27 3.52 -10.00
CA ASP A 386 -25.96 3.40 -10.62
C ASP A 386 -25.95 2.31 -11.72
N CYS A 387 -27.04 1.54 -11.87
CA CYS A 387 -27.19 0.47 -12.87
C CYS A 387 -25.96 -0.46 -12.94
N PRO A 388 -25.57 -1.11 -11.83
CA PRO A 388 -24.31 -1.87 -11.73
C PRO A 388 -24.20 -3.01 -12.75
N GLU A 389 -25.32 -3.49 -13.29
CA GLU A 389 -25.36 -4.50 -14.35
C GLU A 389 -24.73 -4.01 -15.66
N LYS A 390 -24.78 -2.69 -15.93
CA LYS A 390 -24.19 -2.08 -17.13
C LYS A 390 -22.73 -1.66 -16.92
N MET A 391 -22.24 -1.69 -15.68
CA MET A 391 -20.88 -1.30 -15.35
C MET A 391 -19.89 -2.42 -15.66
N THR A 392 -18.76 -2.04 -16.23
CA THR A 392 -17.60 -2.92 -16.42
C THR A 392 -16.96 -3.30 -15.08
N ASP A 393 -16.21 -4.40 -15.04
CA ASP A 393 -15.50 -4.83 -13.83
C ASP A 393 -14.49 -3.78 -13.33
N PHE A 394 -13.94 -2.96 -14.24
CA PHE A 394 -13.08 -1.86 -13.90
C PHE A 394 -13.81 -0.78 -13.12
N GLU A 395 -14.97 -0.34 -13.62
CA GLU A 395 -15.78 0.72 -13.00
C GLU A 395 -16.29 0.28 -11.63
N LYS A 396 -16.61 -1.02 -11.46
CA LYS A 396 -16.97 -1.61 -10.17
C LYS A 396 -15.84 -1.57 -9.13
N CYS A 397 -14.59 -1.33 -9.57
CA CYS A 397 -13.39 -1.36 -8.74
C CYS A 397 -12.59 -0.04 -8.78
N HIS A 398 -13.15 1.02 -9.35
CA HIS A 398 -12.48 2.31 -9.53
C HIS A 398 -13.36 3.46 -9.08
N ASN A 399 -12.78 4.39 -8.31
CA ASN A 399 -13.45 5.51 -7.68
C ASN A 399 -14.64 5.13 -6.78
N ILE A 400 -14.49 4.02 -6.04
CA ILE A 400 -15.51 3.53 -5.11
C ILE A 400 -15.22 3.98 -3.68
N ASN A 401 -16.25 4.39 -2.93
CA ASN A 401 -16.14 4.78 -1.52
C ASN A 401 -17.23 4.16 -0.62
N ARG A 402 -18.09 3.29 -1.18
CA ARG A 402 -19.16 2.61 -0.46
C ARG A 402 -18.93 1.12 -0.48
N PHE A 403 -19.06 0.50 0.69
CA PHE A 403 -18.78 -0.91 0.88
C PHE A 403 -19.88 -1.56 1.71
N VAL A 404 -20.31 -2.77 1.34
CA VAL A 404 -21.37 -3.50 2.02
C VAL A 404 -20.88 -4.83 2.56
N PHE A 405 -21.35 -5.19 3.75
CA PHE A 405 -21.32 -6.55 4.26
C PHE A 405 -22.68 -6.92 4.85
N GLU A 406 -22.91 -8.22 4.95
CA GLU A 406 -24.18 -8.78 5.39
C GLU A 406 -23.98 -9.57 6.68
N THR A 407 -24.87 -9.37 7.64
CA THR A 407 -24.86 -10.07 8.93
C THR A 407 -26.18 -10.81 9.12
N PRO A 408 -26.16 -12.15 9.20
CA PRO A 408 -27.37 -12.93 9.45
C PRO A 408 -27.77 -12.83 10.92
N TYR A 409 -29.08 -12.72 11.16
CA TYR A 409 -29.67 -12.75 12.51
C TYR A 409 -31.08 -13.35 12.45
N THR A 410 -31.63 -13.78 13.57
CA THR A 410 -33.02 -14.24 13.68
C THR A 410 -33.84 -13.24 14.49
N LEU A 411 -35.17 -13.30 14.36
CA LEU A 411 -36.08 -12.49 15.19
C LEU A 411 -35.87 -12.70 16.70
N MET A 412 -35.33 -13.85 17.09
CA MET A 412 -34.99 -14.22 18.47
C MET A 412 -33.55 -13.84 18.88
N GLY A 413 -32.79 -13.18 18.01
CA GLY A 413 -31.43 -12.69 18.28
C GLY A 413 -30.31 -13.71 18.07
N LYS A 414 -30.59 -14.91 17.55
CA LYS A 414 -29.53 -15.87 17.15
C LYS A 414 -28.94 -15.49 15.80
N LYS A 415 -27.75 -16.00 15.44
CA LYS A 415 -27.15 -15.75 14.11
C LYS A 415 -27.86 -16.52 12.99
N HIS A 416 -28.15 -17.80 13.22
CA HIS A 416 -28.75 -18.70 12.24
C HIS A 416 -30.03 -19.32 12.79
N GLY A 417 -31.03 -19.48 11.91
CA GLY A 417 -32.32 -20.11 12.22
C GLY A 417 -32.95 -20.73 10.97
N GLY A 418 -34.21 -21.14 11.09
CA GLY A 418 -35.00 -21.59 9.95
C GLY A 418 -35.32 -20.45 8.99
N VAL A 419 -35.67 -20.79 7.74
CA VAL A 419 -35.98 -19.81 6.69
C VAL A 419 -37.11 -18.85 7.07
N GLU A 420 -38.05 -19.27 7.94
CA GLU A 420 -39.17 -18.45 8.42
C GLU A 420 -38.75 -17.36 9.43
N GLU A 421 -37.58 -17.52 10.07
CA GLU A 421 -37.08 -16.61 11.12
C GLU A 421 -35.79 -15.88 10.71
N GLN A 422 -35.12 -16.35 9.65
CA GLN A 422 -33.82 -15.85 9.21
C GLN A 422 -33.97 -14.45 8.60
N CYS A 423 -33.39 -13.47 9.26
CA CYS A 423 -33.27 -12.10 8.79
C CYS A 423 -31.83 -11.82 8.33
N LYS A 424 -31.66 -10.73 7.57
CA LYS A 424 -30.36 -10.27 7.09
C LYS A 424 -30.22 -8.78 7.34
N ARG A 425 -29.09 -8.36 7.93
CA ARG A 425 -28.74 -6.95 8.07
C ARG A 425 -27.66 -6.61 7.06
N MET A 426 -27.95 -5.69 6.15
CA MET A 426 -26.98 -5.11 5.23
C MET A 426 -26.42 -3.83 5.84
N THR A 427 -25.10 -3.77 6.01
CA THR A 427 -24.41 -2.60 6.54
C THR A 427 -23.57 -1.97 5.45
N VAL A 428 -23.92 -0.75 5.04
CA VAL A 428 -23.22 0.03 4.03
C VAL A 428 -22.31 1.05 4.71
N LEU A 429 -21.02 0.89 4.54
CA LEU A 429 -19.96 1.76 5.04
C LEU A 429 -19.61 2.80 3.98
N THR A 430 -19.39 4.04 4.40
CA THR A 430 -18.91 5.13 3.54
C THR A 430 -17.54 5.60 4.01
N THR A 431 -16.55 5.56 3.13
CA THR A 431 -15.16 5.95 3.44
C THR A 431 -14.89 7.43 3.13
N ALA A 432 -13.90 8.01 3.82
CA ALA A 432 -13.51 9.42 3.64
C ALA A 432 -12.99 9.77 2.25
N ASN A 433 -12.38 8.78 1.57
CA ASN A 433 -11.85 8.90 0.22
C ASN A 433 -12.24 7.67 -0.61
N THR A 434 -12.18 7.82 -1.93
CA THR A 434 -12.44 6.75 -2.90
C THR A 434 -11.20 5.87 -3.09
N PHE A 435 -11.41 4.59 -3.38
CA PHE A 435 -10.39 3.67 -3.86
C PHE A 435 -10.33 3.67 -5.39
N PRO A 436 -9.13 3.59 -6.01
CA PRO A 436 -7.82 3.58 -5.37
C PRO A 436 -7.44 4.94 -4.74
N TYR A 437 -6.74 4.91 -3.61
CA TYR A 437 -6.24 6.09 -2.92
C TYR A 437 -4.73 6.00 -2.71
N VAL A 438 -4.08 7.09 -2.27
CA VAL A 438 -2.64 7.09 -1.93
C VAL A 438 -2.33 6.23 -0.71
N LYS A 439 -3.32 5.88 0.12
CA LYS A 439 -3.21 4.93 1.23
C LYS A 439 -3.96 3.64 0.92
N LYS A 440 -3.47 2.51 1.46
CA LYS A 440 -4.13 1.20 1.37
C LYS A 440 -5.35 1.05 2.27
N ARG A 441 -5.42 1.86 3.33
CA ARG A 441 -6.55 1.92 4.27
C ARG A 441 -7.14 3.33 4.27
N VAL A 442 -8.46 3.41 4.33
CA VAL A 442 -9.21 4.68 4.39
C VAL A 442 -10.23 4.57 5.52
N GLU A 443 -10.33 5.63 6.32
CA GLU A 443 -11.25 5.71 7.47
C GLU A 443 -12.71 5.69 7.02
N VAL A 444 -13.55 4.99 7.78
CA VAL A 444 -15.00 4.98 7.63
C VAL A 444 -15.56 6.22 8.31
N LEU A 445 -16.32 7.04 7.57
CA LEU A 445 -16.97 8.25 8.10
C LEU A 445 -18.38 7.98 8.63
N GLY A 446 -19.03 6.94 8.12
CA GLY A 446 -20.39 6.62 8.52
C GLY A 446 -20.85 5.27 7.99
N GLU A 447 -21.88 4.74 8.65
CA GLU A 447 -22.56 3.51 8.30
C GLU A 447 -24.06 3.76 8.11
N LYS A 448 -24.66 2.99 7.19
CA LYS A 448 -26.11 2.90 7.02
C LYS A 448 -26.51 1.44 7.08
N GLN A 449 -27.47 1.11 7.93
CA GLN A 449 -27.96 -0.26 8.10
C GLN A 449 -29.34 -0.40 7.47
N VAL A 450 -29.57 -1.49 6.75
CA VAL A 450 -30.85 -1.89 6.17
C VAL A 450 -31.14 -3.31 6.63
N GLU A 451 -32.30 -3.51 7.25
CA GLU A 451 -32.72 -4.80 7.77
C GLU A 451 -33.76 -5.44 6.84
N LEU A 452 -33.49 -6.66 6.41
CA LEU A 452 -34.35 -7.47 5.56
C LEU A 452 -35.08 -8.49 6.43
N LYS A 453 -36.40 -8.54 6.28
CA LYS A 453 -37.26 -9.56 6.91
C LYS A 453 -37.10 -10.89 6.17
N PRO A 454 -37.53 -12.03 6.77
CA PRO A 454 -37.32 -13.35 6.17
C PRO A 454 -37.83 -13.50 4.73
N VAL A 455 -38.99 -12.93 4.41
CA VAL A 455 -39.51 -12.93 3.02
C VAL A 455 -38.65 -12.09 2.07
N ASP A 456 -38.10 -10.96 2.53
CA ASP A 456 -37.21 -10.12 1.72
C ASP A 456 -35.85 -10.78 1.51
N VAL A 457 -35.34 -11.53 2.50
CA VAL A 457 -34.14 -12.37 2.36
C VAL A 457 -34.36 -13.44 1.30
N ALA A 458 -35.52 -14.10 1.31
CA ALA A 458 -35.86 -15.08 0.29
C ALA A 458 -35.93 -14.47 -1.11
N ILE A 459 -36.51 -13.28 -1.27
CA ILE A 459 -36.55 -12.57 -2.56
C ILE A 459 -35.14 -12.23 -3.03
N ASP A 460 -34.33 -11.62 -2.17
CA ASP A 460 -32.97 -11.18 -2.50
C ASP A 460 -32.05 -12.35 -2.90
N GLU A 461 -32.07 -13.46 -2.14
CA GLU A 461 -31.30 -14.64 -2.49
C GLU A 461 -31.77 -15.30 -3.79
N MET A 462 -33.09 -15.36 -4.02
CA MET A 462 -33.64 -15.92 -5.24
C MET A 462 -33.28 -15.06 -6.46
N GLN A 463 -33.39 -13.73 -6.35
CA GLN A 463 -32.98 -12.81 -7.40
C GLN A 463 -31.49 -12.93 -7.69
N ALA A 464 -30.63 -12.98 -6.67
CA ALA A 464 -29.19 -13.14 -6.84
C ALA A 464 -28.84 -14.45 -7.57
N ARG A 465 -29.46 -15.57 -7.19
CA ARG A 465 -29.29 -16.87 -7.87
C ARG A 465 -29.74 -16.80 -9.33
N THR A 466 -30.90 -16.21 -9.59
CA THR A 466 -31.42 -16.08 -10.95
C THR A 466 -30.50 -15.22 -11.82
N SER A 467 -30.05 -14.05 -11.32
CA SER A 467 -29.10 -13.19 -12.03
C SER A 467 -27.76 -13.87 -12.30
N GLU A 468 -27.30 -14.78 -11.43
CA GLU A 468 -26.11 -15.61 -11.71
C GLU A 468 -26.35 -16.61 -12.84
N LEU A 469 -27.51 -17.27 -12.87
CA LEU A 469 -27.86 -18.23 -13.93
C LEU A 469 -28.03 -17.54 -15.30
N THR A 470 -28.75 -16.41 -15.36
CA THR A 470 -29.00 -15.67 -16.61
C THR A 470 -27.71 -15.15 -17.26
N LYS A 471 -26.63 -14.96 -16.50
CA LYS A 471 -25.32 -14.59 -17.07
C LYS A 471 -24.76 -15.66 -17.99
N PHE A 472 -24.99 -16.95 -17.70
CA PHE A 472 -24.56 -18.04 -18.58
C PHE A 472 -25.31 -18.02 -19.91
N CYS A 473 -26.61 -17.66 -19.89
CA CYS A 473 -27.43 -17.55 -21.10
C CYS A 473 -26.95 -16.45 -22.07
N SER A 474 -26.25 -15.43 -21.55
CA SER A 474 -25.75 -14.30 -22.33
C SER A 474 -24.27 -14.42 -22.72
N SER A 475 -23.58 -15.49 -22.29
CA SER A 475 -22.14 -15.66 -22.46
C SER A 475 -21.81 -16.36 -23.77
N GLN A 476 -20.82 -15.86 -24.51
CA GLN A 476 -20.39 -16.42 -25.79
C GLN A 476 -19.58 -17.73 -25.64
N GLU A 477 -18.87 -17.87 -24.52
CA GLU A 477 -18.22 -19.10 -24.08
C GLU A 477 -18.70 -19.43 -22.67
N VAL A 478 -19.14 -20.68 -22.47
CA VAL A 478 -19.74 -21.11 -21.21
C VAL A 478 -18.79 -22.07 -20.50
N ASP A 479 -18.38 -21.70 -19.27
CA ASP A 479 -17.65 -22.61 -18.37
C ASP A 479 -18.63 -23.68 -17.84
N MET A 480 -18.59 -24.86 -18.46
CA MET A 480 -19.45 -26.00 -18.13
C MET A 480 -19.39 -26.37 -16.64
N ILE A 481 -18.20 -26.32 -16.01
CA ILE A 481 -18.05 -26.72 -14.61
C ILE A 481 -18.73 -25.71 -13.69
N GLN A 482 -18.52 -24.41 -13.93
CA GLN A 482 -19.20 -23.37 -13.15
C GLN A 482 -20.71 -23.38 -13.36
N LEU A 483 -21.15 -23.59 -14.60
CA LEU A 483 -22.56 -23.72 -14.93
C LEU A 483 -23.19 -24.89 -14.15
N GLN A 484 -22.60 -26.09 -14.23
CA GLN A 484 -23.09 -27.29 -13.56
C GLN A 484 -23.12 -27.10 -12.04
N LEU A 485 -22.06 -26.53 -11.45
CA LEU A 485 -21.98 -26.25 -10.01
C LEU A 485 -23.12 -25.32 -9.54
N LYS A 486 -23.39 -24.25 -10.29
CA LYS A 486 -24.43 -23.28 -9.96
C LYS A 486 -25.83 -23.84 -10.18
N LEU A 487 -26.03 -24.58 -11.27
CA LEU A 487 -27.30 -25.22 -11.59
C LEU A 487 -27.66 -26.28 -10.55
N GLN A 488 -26.73 -27.18 -10.23
CA GLN A 488 -26.93 -28.22 -9.21
C GLN A 488 -27.27 -27.62 -7.85
N GLY A 489 -26.60 -26.53 -7.46
CA GLY A 489 -26.89 -25.78 -6.23
C GLY A 489 -28.25 -25.09 -6.20
N CYS A 490 -28.97 -25.08 -7.32
CA CYS A 490 -30.32 -24.53 -7.45
C CYS A 490 -31.39 -25.63 -7.50
N VAL A 491 -31.20 -26.66 -8.35
CA VAL A 491 -32.24 -27.68 -8.61
C VAL A 491 -32.07 -28.96 -7.80
N SER A 492 -30.83 -29.34 -7.48
CA SER A 492 -30.49 -30.62 -6.84
C SER A 492 -29.73 -30.41 -5.53
N VAL A 493 -30.30 -29.57 -4.66
CA VAL A 493 -29.69 -29.17 -3.39
C VAL A 493 -29.68 -30.33 -2.39
N GLN A 494 -28.49 -30.70 -1.90
CA GLN A 494 -28.32 -31.83 -0.97
C GLN A 494 -28.09 -31.42 0.48
N VAL A 495 -27.41 -30.29 0.71
CA VAL A 495 -26.94 -29.88 2.05
C VAL A 495 -27.78 -28.74 2.64
N ASN A 496 -28.14 -27.75 1.83
CA ASN A 496 -28.90 -26.57 2.25
C ASN A 496 -30.40 -26.78 2.03
N ALA A 497 -31.25 -25.98 2.68
CA ALA A 497 -32.71 -26.10 2.57
C ALA A 497 -33.26 -25.89 1.13
N GLY A 498 -32.48 -25.20 0.28
CA GLY A 498 -32.77 -25.00 -1.14
C GLY A 498 -33.94 -24.03 -1.43
N PRO A 499 -34.15 -23.66 -2.71
CA PRO A 499 -35.23 -22.75 -3.11
C PRO A 499 -36.63 -23.22 -2.68
N MET A 500 -36.88 -24.53 -2.67
CA MET A 500 -38.18 -25.08 -2.27
C MET A 500 -38.55 -24.81 -0.81
N ALA A 501 -37.57 -24.60 0.07
CA ALA A 501 -37.85 -24.20 1.45
C ALA A 501 -38.52 -22.81 1.51
N TYR A 502 -38.10 -21.87 0.66
CA TYR A 502 -38.74 -20.55 0.55
C TYR A 502 -40.17 -20.63 0.03
N ALA A 503 -40.42 -21.48 -0.98
CA ALA A 503 -41.76 -21.70 -1.49
C ALA A 503 -42.71 -22.27 -0.42
N ARG A 504 -42.26 -23.29 0.35
CA ARG A 504 -43.06 -23.88 1.43
C ARG A 504 -43.30 -22.92 2.59
N ALA A 505 -42.32 -22.08 2.91
CA ALA A 505 -42.40 -21.12 4.02
C ALA A 505 -43.31 -19.93 3.70
N PHE A 506 -43.25 -19.40 2.48
CA PHE A 506 -43.83 -18.09 2.16
C PHE A 506 -44.92 -18.09 1.09
N LEU A 507 -45.05 -19.16 0.29
CA LEU A 507 -46.02 -19.23 -0.82
C LEU A 507 -47.18 -20.23 -0.57
N ASP A 508 -47.20 -20.91 0.57
CA ASP A 508 -48.31 -21.81 0.94
C ASP A 508 -49.56 -21.01 1.33
N ASN A 509 -50.67 -21.29 0.64
CA ASN A 509 -51.98 -20.65 0.85
C ASN A 509 -52.57 -20.93 2.23
N SER A 510 -52.11 -21.99 2.91
CA SER A 510 -52.59 -22.36 4.25
C SER A 510 -52.02 -21.48 5.38
N LYS A 511 -50.88 -20.81 5.14
CA LYS A 511 -50.13 -20.03 6.15
C LYS A 511 -50.13 -18.51 5.92
N THR A 512 -50.66 -18.03 4.79
CA THR A 512 -50.54 -16.62 4.39
C THR A 512 -51.57 -15.72 5.10
N SER A 513 -51.13 -14.99 6.12
CA SER A 513 -51.93 -13.89 6.70
C SER A 513 -52.05 -12.73 5.71
N LYS A 514 -53.20 -12.04 5.70
CA LYS A 514 -53.58 -10.99 4.72
C LYS A 514 -52.60 -9.79 4.64
N SER A 515 -51.63 -9.65 5.55
CA SER A 515 -50.63 -8.57 5.58
C SER A 515 -49.41 -8.80 4.68
N ASN A 516 -49.13 -10.04 4.24
CA ASN A 516 -47.90 -10.40 3.49
C ASN A 516 -48.08 -10.47 1.96
N ASN A 517 -49.24 -10.06 1.43
CA ASN A 517 -49.67 -10.44 0.08
C ASN A 517 -48.81 -9.83 -1.04
N LYS A 518 -48.29 -8.60 -0.88
CA LYS A 518 -47.50 -7.94 -1.94
C LYS A 518 -46.10 -8.55 -2.11
N LYS A 519 -45.39 -8.79 -1.00
CA LYS A 519 -44.06 -9.42 -1.00
C LYS A 519 -44.11 -10.90 -1.35
N ALA A 520 -45.15 -11.62 -0.91
CA ALA A 520 -45.38 -12.99 -1.34
C ALA A 520 -45.67 -13.09 -2.84
N MET A 521 -46.42 -12.13 -3.42
CA MET A 521 -46.62 -12.06 -4.87
C MET A 521 -45.32 -11.75 -5.62
N GLU A 522 -44.50 -10.82 -5.13
CA GLU A 522 -43.17 -10.54 -5.69
C GLU A 522 -42.28 -11.81 -5.69
N LEU A 523 -42.21 -12.52 -4.57
CA LEU A 523 -41.48 -13.79 -4.48
C LEU A 523 -42.03 -14.84 -5.46
N LYS A 524 -43.36 -14.92 -5.60
CA LYS A 524 -44.02 -15.82 -6.54
C LYS A 524 -43.66 -15.51 -8.00
N GLU A 525 -43.55 -14.22 -8.35
CA GLU A 525 -43.11 -13.81 -9.69
C GLU A 525 -41.65 -14.18 -9.94
N VAL A 526 -40.76 -13.93 -8.97
CA VAL A 526 -39.34 -14.32 -9.06
C VAL A 526 -39.21 -15.84 -9.28
N PHE A 527 -39.97 -16.66 -8.55
CA PHE A 527 -39.99 -18.11 -8.75
C PHE A 527 -40.52 -18.51 -10.13
N ARG A 528 -41.71 -18.00 -10.48
CA ARG A 528 -42.47 -18.52 -11.63
C ARG A 528 -41.93 -18.03 -12.98
N TYR A 529 -41.57 -16.76 -13.06
CA TYR A 529 -41.22 -16.13 -14.34
C TYR A 529 -39.72 -16.03 -14.55
N VAL A 530 -38.92 -15.92 -13.50
CA VAL A 530 -37.48 -15.61 -13.68
C VAL A 530 -36.61 -16.81 -13.33
N PHE A 531 -36.87 -17.48 -12.20
CA PHE A 531 -36.02 -18.58 -11.74
C PHE A 531 -36.22 -19.87 -12.54
N VAL A 532 -37.47 -20.33 -12.71
CA VAL A 532 -37.75 -21.57 -13.47
C VAL A 532 -37.34 -21.42 -14.94
N GLU A 533 -37.61 -20.27 -15.54
CA GLU A 533 -37.20 -20.00 -16.93
C GLU A 533 -35.67 -19.97 -17.07
N ALA A 534 -34.95 -19.30 -16.16
CA ALA A 534 -33.49 -19.31 -16.16
C ALA A 534 -32.91 -20.71 -15.95
N CYS A 535 -33.46 -21.51 -15.03
CA CYS A 535 -33.03 -22.89 -14.85
C CYS A 535 -33.26 -23.74 -16.10
N SER A 536 -34.41 -23.59 -16.77
CA SER A 536 -34.70 -24.29 -18.02
C SER A 536 -33.70 -23.93 -19.11
N MET A 537 -33.47 -22.63 -19.35
CA MET A 537 -32.50 -22.18 -20.35
C MET A 537 -31.09 -22.69 -20.07
N VAL A 538 -30.67 -22.69 -18.80
CA VAL A 538 -29.34 -23.19 -18.40
C VAL A 538 -29.25 -24.71 -18.52
N LEU A 539 -30.32 -25.46 -18.26
CA LEU A 539 -30.38 -26.91 -18.52
C LEU A 539 -30.23 -27.20 -20.01
N ASP A 540 -30.96 -26.47 -20.86
CA ASP A 540 -30.86 -26.61 -22.32
C ASP A 540 -29.43 -26.33 -22.79
N ILE A 541 -28.78 -25.28 -22.27
CA ILE A 541 -27.37 -25.00 -22.57
C ILE A 541 -26.46 -26.14 -22.12
N ASN A 542 -26.66 -26.69 -20.92
CA ASN A 542 -25.84 -27.80 -20.41
C ASN A 542 -25.98 -29.06 -21.28
N GLU A 543 -27.19 -29.36 -21.77
CA GLU A 543 -27.44 -30.51 -22.65
C GLU A 543 -26.58 -30.48 -23.92
N HIS A 544 -26.26 -29.29 -24.44
CA HIS A 544 -25.40 -29.13 -25.62
C HIS A 544 -23.89 -29.18 -25.29
N LEU A 545 -23.51 -29.13 -24.01
CA LEU A 545 -22.10 -29.09 -23.56
C LEU A 545 -21.61 -30.43 -23.00
N ILE A 546 -22.51 -31.26 -22.48
CA ILE A 546 -22.18 -32.52 -21.83
C ILE A 546 -21.65 -33.58 -22.80
N LYS A 547 -20.91 -34.54 -22.24
CA LYS A 547 -20.44 -35.76 -22.90
C LYS A 547 -21.21 -36.98 -22.40
N GLU A 548 -20.99 -38.14 -23.01
CA GLU A 548 -21.73 -39.39 -22.71
C GLU A 548 -21.72 -39.77 -21.23
N ASP A 549 -20.63 -39.49 -20.52
CA ASP A 549 -20.46 -39.76 -19.08
C ASP A 549 -21.32 -38.88 -18.17
N GLN A 550 -21.92 -37.81 -18.69
CA GLN A 550 -22.75 -36.86 -17.92
C GLN A 550 -24.24 -36.89 -18.29
N PHE A 551 -24.69 -37.79 -19.17
CA PHE A 551 -26.11 -37.88 -19.56
C PHE A 551 -27.04 -38.23 -18.38
N GLU A 552 -26.66 -39.20 -17.54
CA GLU A 552 -27.46 -39.55 -16.36
C GLU A 552 -27.54 -38.37 -15.38
N TYR A 553 -26.45 -37.62 -15.23
CA TYR A 553 -26.41 -36.43 -14.38
C TYR A 553 -27.35 -35.32 -14.88
N GLN A 554 -27.42 -35.07 -16.19
CA GLN A 554 -28.31 -34.07 -16.77
C GLN A 554 -29.79 -34.44 -16.63
N HIS A 555 -30.13 -35.73 -16.64
CA HIS A 555 -31.51 -36.21 -16.47
C HIS A 555 -32.00 -36.21 -15.01
N CYS A 556 -31.09 -36.14 -14.03
CA CYS A 556 -31.39 -36.08 -12.60
C CYS A 556 -31.63 -34.65 -12.13
#